data_AF-A0A7Y3SCD3-F1
#
_entry.id   AF-A0A7Y3SCD3-F1
#
_cell.length_a   1.000
_cell.length_b   1.000
_cell.length_c   1.000
_cell.angle_alpha   90.00
_cell.angle_beta   90.00
_cell.angle_gamma   90.00
#
_symmetry.space_group_name_H-M   'P 1'
#
loop_
_entity.id
_entity.type
_entity.pdbx_description
1 polymer ?
#
loop_
_entity_poly.entity_id
_entity_poly.type
_entity_poly.pdbx_seq_one_letter_code
_entity_poly.pdbx_strand_id
1 'polypeptide(L)'
;MRREHLQPTALMAVSIVAGTVGWSGHVLLLPVALAFPVLWALARTRLTAAFVSAGYFLAASRGLPQGVATFYSSDLWPGLLLWLCASTGFVIVYTVLWTKETGARPCHYFLAAALMAIPPFGITGWAHPITAAGVLFPGWGWWGLVAVTAGLMGLVTRMWRAVAIVLAGFWIGSAATWDESTLPQGWQGVDLEMGASLGRDTSLQRYRDLIATVTDRASGGARSIVLPESALGFWTPTVERLWVRALQATDATVIAGAAVVDAGGYDNVLIAISSDGARLLYRERMPVPGSMWQPWRPLLGQSGGARAHFFANPVATIAYRRAAPLICYEQLIVWPLLQSMLHDPDVVIAVGNGWWTKGTSIVAIQRASTNAWARLFDKPVVFSFNT
;
A
#
# COMPACT_ATOMS: atom_id res chain seq x y z
N MET A 1 18.62 12.44 37.88
CA MET A 1 19.28 12.87 36.62
C MET A 1 19.58 11.73 35.61
N ARG A 2 20.43 10.72 35.86
CA ARG A 2 20.72 9.67 34.82
C ARG A 2 19.51 8.80 34.42
N ARG A 3 18.64 8.38 35.34
CA ARG A 3 17.48 7.51 35.03
C ARG A 3 16.35 8.20 34.28
N GLU A 4 16.23 9.53 34.36
CA GLU A 4 15.13 10.29 33.76
C GLU A 4 15.30 10.50 32.25
N HIS A 5 16.54 10.57 31.76
CA HIS A 5 16.84 10.64 30.32
C HIS A 5 16.96 9.27 29.65
N LEU A 6 17.30 8.21 30.41
CA LEU A 6 17.45 6.85 29.86
C LEU A 6 16.12 6.28 29.32
N GLN A 7 15.00 6.55 30.00
CA GLN A 7 13.71 6.01 29.57
C GLN A 7 13.22 6.61 28.23
N PRO A 8 13.19 7.94 28.01
CA PRO A 8 12.83 8.51 26.72
C PRO A 8 13.70 8.02 25.57
N THR A 9 15.03 7.95 25.77
CA THR A 9 15.96 7.46 24.74
C THR A 9 15.71 5.99 24.41
N ALA A 10 15.48 5.14 25.41
CA ALA A 10 15.16 3.74 25.19
C ALA A 10 13.83 3.57 24.43
N LEU A 11 12.78 4.31 24.81
CA LEU A 11 11.49 4.26 24.11
C LEU A 11 11.63 4.66 22.64
N MET A 12 12.40 5.71 22.35
CA MET A 12 12.66 6.14 20.98
C MET A 12 13.44 5.08 20.20
N ALA A 13 14.49 4.49 20.79
CA ALA A 13 15.28 3.43 20.13
C ALA A 13 14.42 2.19 19.81
N VAL A 14 13.60 1.72 20.75
CA VAL A 14 12.69 0.60 20.50
C VAL A 14 11.63 0.97 19.45
N SER A 15 11.18 2.23 19.42
CA SER A 15 10.25 2.72 18.41
C SER A 15 10.82 2.68 16.99
N ILE A 16 12.09 3.06 16.85
CA ILE A 16 12.84 2.96 15.59
C ILE A 16 12.94 1.49 15.17
N VAL A 17 13.34 0.60 16.07
CA VAL A 17 13.40 -0.85 15.79
C VAL A 17 12.03 -1.38 15.35
N ALA A 18 10.96 -1.00 16.05
CA ALA A 18 9.61 -1.42 15.70
C ALA A 18 9.18 -0.94 14.29
N GLY A 19 9.48 0.31 13.95
CA GLY A 19 9.24 0.87 12.62
C GLY A 19 10.08 0.19 11.54
N THR A 20 11.36 -0.09 11.81
CA THR A 20 12.26 -0.75 10.84
C THR A 20 11.88 -2.20 10.58
N VAL A 21 11.68 -2.98 11.65
CA VAL A 21 11.43 -4.42 11.56
C VAL A 21 10.01 -4.71 11.10
N GLY A 22 9.02 -4.00 11.66
CA GLY A 22 7.62 -4.14 11.26
C GLY A 22 7.40 -3.81 9.79
N TRP A 23 8.11 -2.79 9.29
CA TRP A 23 8.06 -2.36 7.88
C TRP A 23 9.37 -2.74 7.17
N SER A 24 9.74 -4.02 7.26
CA SER A 24 10.88 -4.61 6.54
C SER A 24 10.51 -5.13 5.15
N GLY A 25 9.23 -5.43 4.92
CA GLY A 25 8.75 -6.12 3.72
C GLY A 25 8.50 -7.62 3.94
N HIS A 26 8.81 -8.16 5.11
CA HIS A 26 8.39 -9.50 5.50
C HIS A 26 7.03 -9.45 6.20
N VAL A 27 6.02 -10.07 5.58
CA VAL A 27 4.63 -10.01 6.06
C VAL A 27 4.48 -10.46 7.52
N LEU A 28 5.14 -11.55 7.91
CA LEU A 28 5.08 -12.09 9.28
C LEU A 28 5.69 -11.18 10.35
N LEU A 29 6.45 -10.14 9.97
CA LEU A 29 7.01 -9.17 10.92
C LEU A 29 6.11 -7.96 11.16
N LEU A 30 5.03 -7.78 10.39
CA LEU A 30 4.08 -6.68 10.58
C LEU A 30 3.56 -6.55 12.04
N PRO A 31 3.30 -7.64 12.80
CA PRO A 31 2.88 -7.53 14.20
C PRO A 31 3.88 -6.84 15.13
N VAL A 32 5.15 -6.69 14.75
CA VAL A 32 6.12 -5.87 15.49
C VAL A 32 5.67 -4.40 15.57
N ALA A 33 4.87 -3.91 14.61
CA ALA A 33 4.26 -2.59 14.65
C ALA A 33 3.34 -2.37 15.87
N LEU A 34 2.83 -3.45 16.48
CA LEU A 34 2.04 -3.38 17.71
C LEU A 34 2.85 -2.92 18.93
N ALA A 35 4.18 -2.86 18.85
CA ALA A 35 4.98 -2.21 19.90
C ALA A 35 4.71 -0.70 19.98
N PHE A 36 4.37 -0.05 18.87
CA PHE A 36 4.14 1.39 18.82
C PHE A 36 3.09 1.91 19.83
N PRO A 37 1.84 1.38 19.90
CA PRO A 37 0.86 1.80 20.92
C PRO A 37 1.40 1.69 22.35
N VAL A 38 2.11 0.60 22.66
CA VAL A 38 2.69 0.38 24.00
C VAL A 38 3.72 1.47 24.31
N LEU A 39 4.65 1.74 23.38
CA LEU A 39 5.69 2.77 23.55
C LEU A 39 5.08 4.16 23.69
N TRP A 40 4.05 4.47 22.89
CA TRP A 40 3.30 5.71 22.97
C TRP A 40 2.59 5.88 24.32
N ALA A 41 2.03 4.80 24.87
CA ALA A 41 1.38 4.79 26.19
C ALA A 41 2.37 4.84 27.36
N LEU A 42 3.59 4.32 27.19
CA LEU A 42 4.66 4.36 28.20
C LEU A 42 5.39 5.71 28.26
N ALA A 43 5.24 6.55 27.24
CA ALA A 43 5.71 7.92 27.27
C ALA A 43 5.14 8.65 28.50
N ARG A 44 5.96 9.42 29.21
CA ARG A 44 5.55 10.19 30.40
C ARG A 44 5.13 11.63 30.08
N THR A 45 5.50 12.10 28.90
CA THR A 45 5.25 13.47 28.43
C THR A 45 4.78 13.44 26.97
N ARG A 46 4.05 14.48 26.55
CA ARG A 46 3.68 14.70 25.15
C ARG A 46 4.91 14.75 24.25
N LEU A 47 5.99 15.38 24.70
CA LEU A 47 7.24 15.45 23.95
C LEU A 47 7.88 14.07 23.72
N THR A 48 7.88 13.20 24.74
CA THR A 48 8.35 11.82 24.57
C THR A 48 7.47 11.04 23.60
N ALA A 49 6.14 11.22 23.65
CA ALA A 49 5.23 10.59 22.69
C ALA A 49 5.46 11.08 21.25
N ALA A 50 5.81 12.36 21.09
CA ALA A 50 6.21 12.93 19.80
C ALA A 50 7.47 12.26 19.25
N PHE A 51 8.52 12.12 20.06
CA PHE A 51 9.76 11.44 19.65
C PHE A 51 9.56 9.94 19.36
N VAL A 52 8.73 9.25 20.14
CA VAL A 52 8.34 7.86 19.87
C VAL A 52 7.64 7.76 18.52
N SER A 53 6.67 8.64 18.25
CA SER A 53 5.94 8.69 16.98
C SER A 53 6.87 9.00 15.82
N ALA A 54 7.73 10.00 15.96
CA ALA A 54 8.72 10.36 14.95
C ALA A 54 9.65 9.18 14.66
N GLY A 55 10.21 8.55 15.69
CA GLY A 55 11.09 7.38 15.54
C GLY A 55 10.43 6.23 14.77
N TYR A 56 9.17 5.91 15.08
CA TYR A 56 8.43 4.85 14.39
C TYR A 56 8.15 5.18 12.93
N PHE A 57 7.52 6.33 12.65
CA PHE A 57 7.07 6.66 11.29
C PHE A 57 8.21 7.00 10.36
N LEU A 58 9.27 7.66 10.85
CA LEU A 58 10.49 7.89 10.08
C LEU A 58 11.15 6.55 9.74
N ALA A 59 11.35 5.66 10.73
CA ALA A 59 11.96 4.36 10.51
C ALA A 59 11.15 3.46 9.56
N ALA A 60 9.82 3.50 9.65
CA ALA A 60 8.93 2.75 8.75
C ALA A 60 9.01 3.24 7.30
N SER A 61 9.21 4.55 7.09
CA SER A 61 9.29 5.19 5.77
C SER A 61 10.72 5.51 5.31
N ARG A 62 11.73 4.88 5.92
CA ARG A 62 13.17 5.12 5.67
C ARG A 62 13.62 4.98 4.21
N GLY A 63 12.87 4.25 3.38
CA GLY A 63 13.15 4.12 1.95
C GLY A 63 12.77 5.35 1.12
N LEU A 64 11.95 6.24 1.66
CA LEU A 64 11.39 7.38 0.90
C LEU A 64 12.47 8.35 0.41
N PRO A 65 13.48 8.77 1.20
CA PRO A 65 14.51 9.69 0.71
C PRO A 65 15.27 9.17 -0.52
N GLN A 66 15.69 7.89 -0.49
CA GLN A 66 16.37 7.24 -1.61
C GLN A 66 15.43 7.07 -2.81
N GLY A 67 14.16 6.76 -2.57
CA GLY A 67 13.16 6.66 -3.62
C GLY A 67 12.95 7.98 -4.36
N VAL A 68 12.85 9.08 -3.62
CA VAL A 68 12.73 10.44 -4.20
C VAL A 68 13.97 10.81 -5.02
N ALA A 69 15.17 10.57 -4.48
CA ALA A 69 16.41 10.84 -5.19
C ALA A 69 16.49 10.08 -6.52
N THR A 70 16.09 8.80 -6.52
CA THR A 70 16.05 7.96 -7.72
C THR A 70 14.98 8.43 -8.72
N PHE A 71 13.79 8.81 -8.23
CA PHE A 71 12.67 9.23 -9.08
C PHE A 71 12.95 10.55 -9.81
N TYR A 72 13.48 11.55 -9.11
CA TYR A 72 13.75 12.89 -9.64
C TYR A 72 15.16 13.05 -10.21
N SER A 73 15.99 12.01 -10.18
CA SER A 73 17.43 12.09 -10.49
C SER A 73 18.11 13.25 -9.73
N SER A 74 17.76 13.40 -8.44
CA SER A 74 18.20 14.48 -7.58
C SER A 74 19.10 13.98 -6.45
N ASP A 75 19.75 14.90 -5.74
CA ASP A 75 20.37 14.60 -4.45
C ASP A 75 19.33 14.10 -3.42
N LEU A 76 19.80 13.60 -2.28
CA LEU A 76 18.95 13.10 -1.20
C LEU A 76 18.14 14.19 -0.48
N TRP A 77 18.54 15.46 -0.59
CA TRP A 77 17.96 16.58 0.18
C TRP A 77 16.44 16.76 -0.02
N PRO A 78 15.89 16.84 -1.25
CA PRO A 78 14.45 16.88 -1.45
C PRO A 78 13.72 15.68 -0.85
N GLY A 79 14.33 14.49 -0.93
CA GLY A 79 13.79 13.27 -0.33
C GLY A 79 13.74 13.31 1.19
N LEU A 80 14.79 13.82 1.83
CA LEU A 80 14.84 14.03 3.27
C LEU A 80 13.79 15.06 3.73
N LEU A 81 13.63 16.16 3.00
CA LEU A 81 12.62 17.17 3.31
C LEU A 81 11.21 16.59 3.20
N LEU A 82 10.90 15.88 2.11
CA LEU A 82 9.60 15.23 1.93
C LEU A 82 9.32 14.21 3.04
N TRP A 83 10.32 13.41 3.41
CA TRP A 83 10.24 12.40 4.46
C TRP A 83 9.92 12.99 5.84
N LEU A 84 10.56 14.11 6.20
CA LEU A 84 10.26 14.84 7.42
C LEU A 84 8.87 15.48 7.39
N CYS A 85 8.53 16.17 6.29
CA CYS A 85 7.24 16.82 6.11
C CYS A 85 6.08 15.82 6.16
N ALA A 86 6.18 14.70 5.46
CA ALA A 86 5.12 13.70 5.44
C ALA A 86 4.96 12.97 6.77
N SER A 87 6.06 12.77 7.52
CA SER A 87 6.01 12.20 8.87
C SER A 87 5.41 13.17 9.89
N THR A 88 5.45 14.48 9.64
CA THR A 88 4.99 15.52 10.60
C THR A 88 3.49 15.40 10.90
N GLY A 89 2.66 15.05 9.91
CA GLY A 89 1.22 14.84 10.11
C GLY A 89 0.93 13.76 11.16
N PHE A 90 1.61 12.61 11.06
CA PHE A 90 1.50 11.54 12.04
C PHE A 90 1.94 11.98 13.44
N VAL A 91 3.10 12.62 13.51
CA VAL A 91 3.67 13.06 14.79
C VAL A 91 2.72 14.05 15.47
N ILE A 92 2.13 14.99 14.72
CA ILE A 92 1.14 15.92 15.25
C ILE A 92 -0.09 15.18 15.79
N VAL A 93 -0.72 14.31 15.00
CA VAL A 93 -1.94 13.59 15.42
C VAL A 93 -1.71 12.80 16.71
N TYR A 94 -0.66 11.98 16.74
CA TYR A 94 -0.35 11.16 17.93
C TYR A 94 0.15 11.99 19.12
N THR A 95 0.76 13.16 18.91
CA THR A 95 1.20 14.04 20.00
C THR A 95 0.03 14.82 20.61
N VAL A 96 -0.85 15.38 19.77
CA VAL A 96 -2.03 16.14 20.20
C VAL A 96 -2.99 15.25 20.96
N LEU A 97 -3.24 14.05 20.46
CA LEU A 97 -4.15 13.09 21.10
C LEU A 97 -3.53 12.36 22.29
N TRP A 98 -2.24 12.55 22.59
CA TRP A 98 -1.64 11.97 23.79
C TRP A 98 -2.18 12.61 25.07
N THR A 99 -2.51 11.74 26.04
CA THR A 99 -3.01 12.13 27.36
C THR A 99 -2.33 11.38 28.50
N LYS A 100 -2.13 12.08 29.63
CA LYS A 100 -1.67 11.48 30.90
C LYS A 100 -2.75 10.59 31.53
N GLU A 101 -4.02 10.86 31.23
CA GLU A 101 -5.15 10.16 31.83
C GLU A 101 -5.26 8.73 31.31
N THR A 102 -4.87 7.77 32.15
CA THR A 102 -4.80 6.35 31.76
C THR A 102 -6.15 5.76 31.35
N GLY A 103 -7.27 6.30 31.85
CA GLY A 103 -8.63 5.83 31.52
C GLY A 103 -9.10 6.29 30.14
N ALA A 104 -8.79 7.51 29.73
CA ALA A 104 -9.17 8.06 28.42
C ALA A 104 -8.22 7.63 27.29
N ARG A 105 -7.03 7.15 27.63
CA ARG A 105 -5.96 6.81 26.68
C ARG A 105 -6.36 5.84 25.55
N PRO A 106 -7.15 4.77 25.80
CA PRO A 106 -7.61 3.88 24.73
C PRO A 106 -8.47 4.59 23.69
N CYS A 107 -9.41 5.44 24.12
CA CYS A 107 -10.27 6.21 23.23
C CYS A 107 -9.45 7.23 22.41
N HIS A 108 -8.48 7.89 23.04
CA HIS A 108 -7.57 8.81 22.37
C HIS A 108 -6.69 8.11 21.32
N TYR A 109 -6.17 6.93 21.64
CA TYR A 109 -5.40 6.14 20.69
C TYR A 109 -6.27 5.66 19.53
N PHE A 110 -7.49 5.17 19.82
CA PHE A 110 -8.46 4.81 18.80
C PHE A 110 -8.77 5.98 17.87
N LEU A 111 -9.02 7.17 18.42
CA LEU A 111 -9.26 8.38 17.63
C LEU A 111 -8.04 8.72 16.74
N ALA A 112 -6.82 8.60 17.27
CA ALA A 112 -5.60 8.84 16.49
C ALA A 112 -5.46 7.85 15.33
N ALA A 113 -5.66 6.56 15.61
CA ALA A 113 -5.64 5.51 14.59
C ALA A 113 -6.75 5.70 13.55
N ALA A 114 -7.98 6.03 13.97
CA ALA A 114 -9.10 6.27 13.07
C ALA A 114 -8.85 7.47 12.14
N LEU A 115 -8.33 8.58 12.67
CA LEU A 115 -7.91 9.73 11.86
C LEU A 115 -6.84 9.31 10.84
N MET A 116 -5.83 8.55 11.28
CA MET A 116 -4.76 8.09 10.39
C MET A 116 -5.20 7.01 9.38
N ALA A 117 -6.38 6.41 9.54
CA ALA A 117 -6.90 5.42 8.60
C ALA A 117 -7.76 6.04 7.49
N ILE A 118 -8.38 7.20 7.72
CA ILE A 118 -9.41 7.82 6.86
C ILE A 118 -8.93 9.18 6.34
N PRO A 119 -9.17 9.56 5.06
CA PRO A 119 -8.86 10.91 4.57
C PRO A 119 -9.49 12.02 5.43
N PRO A 120 -8.83 13.18 5.62
CA PRO A 120 -7.62 13.61 4.92
C PRO A 120 -6.31 13.04 5.46
N PHE A 121 -6.24 12.69 6.76
CA PHE A 121 -4.97 12.19 7.35
C PHE A 121 -4.58 10.80 6.85
N GLY A 122 -5.57 9.97 6.51
CA GLY A 122 -5.36 8.67 5.87
C GLY A 122 -4.74 8.74 4.47
N ILE A 123 -4.67 9.91 3.84
CA ILE A 123 -3.94 10.10 2.57
C ILE A 123 -2.46 9.82 2.78
N THR A 124 -1.87 10.30 3.86
CA THR A 124 -0.49 10.02 4.24
C THR A 124 -0.42 8.89 5.25
N GLY A 125 -1.51 8.17 5.55
CA GLY A 125 -1.65 7.23 6.67
C GLY A 125 -0.96 5.88 6.52
N TRP A 126 0.23 5.83 5.92
CA TRP A 126 1.03 4.61 5.81
C TRP A 126 1.56 4.13 7.17
N ALA A 127 2.17 2.95 7.17
CA ALA A 127 2.75 2.34 8.36
C ALA A 127 1.76 2.14 9.53
N HIS A 128 0.48 1.93 9.23
CA HIS A 128 -0.57 1.83 10.23
C HIS A 128 -0.56 0.44 10.92
N PRO A 129 -0.42 0.34 12.26
CA PRO A 129 -0.33 -0.96 12.97
C PRO A 129 -1.52 -1.91 12.73
N ILE A 130 -2.68 -1.37 12.37
CA ILE A 130 -3.88 -2.16 12.00
C ILE A 130 -3.63 -3.14 10.85
N THR A 131 -2.66 -2.88 9.97
CA THR A 131 -2.30 -3.78 8.87
C THR A 131 -1.82 -5.15 9.38
N ALA A 132 -1.35 -5.24 10.63
CA ALA A 132 -1.02 -6.51 11.27
C ALA A 132 -2.22 -7.43 11.49
N ALA A 133 -3.47 -6.94 11.35
CA ALA A 133 -4.69 -7.74 11.47
C ALA A 133 -4.64 -9.01 10.63
N GLY A 134 -4.16 -8.90 9.39
CA GLY A 134 -4.07 -10.03 8.47
C GLY A 134 -3.11 -11.12 8.88
N VAL A 135 -2.08 -10.76 9.66
CA VAL A 135 -1.14 -11.71 10.23
C VAL A 135 -1.69 -12.31 11.51
N LEU A 136 -2.38 -11.53 12.34
CA LEU A 136 -2.87 -12.00 13.63
C LEU A 136 -4.15 -12.84 13.51
N PHE A 137 -5.01 -12.49 12.57
CA PHE A 137 -6.36 -13.03 12.43
C PHE A 137 -6.67 -13.38 10.96
N PRO A 138 -5.87 -14.26 10.31
CA PRO A 138 -6.11 -14.65 8.94
C PRO A 138 -7.51 -15.29 8.81
N GLY A 139 -8.28 -14.86 7.82
CA GLY A 139 -9.64 -15.33 7.52
C GLY A 139 -10.74 -14.82 8.44
N TRP A 140 -10.45 -13.95 9.41
CA TRP A 140 -11.48 -13.42 10.33
C TRP A 140 -12.28 -12.24 9.75
N GLY A 141 -11.85 -11.70 8.61
CA GLY A 141 -12.48 -10.57 7.93
C GLY A 141 -12.69 -9.37 8.85
N TRP A 142 -13.91 -8.85 8.87
CA TRP A 142 -14.29 -7.71 9.71
C TRP A 142 -14.13 -7.98 11.21
N TRP A 143 -14.32 -9.22 11.67
CA TRP A 143 -14.11 -9.57 13.08
C TRP A 143 -12.64 -9.49 13.48
N GLY A 144 -11.73 -9.84 12.57
CA GLY A 144 -10.29 -9.66 12.79
C GLY A 144 -9.90 -8.19 12.88
N LEU A 145 -10.57 -7.32 12.11
CA LEU A 145 -10.38 -5.86 12.20
C LEU A 145 -10.86 -5.32 13.57
N VAL A 146 -12.01 -5.77 14.05
CA VAL A 146 -12.52 -5.45 15.39
C VAL A 146 -11.55 -5.96 16.46
N ALA A 147 -11.08 -7.21 16.35
CA ALA A 147 -10.17 -7.83 17.30
C ALA A 147 -8.83 -7.09 17.39
N VAL A 148 -8.20 -6.73 16.26
CA VAL A 148 -6.95 -5.97 16.29
C VAL A 148 -7.18 -4.56 16.86
N THR A 149 -8.32 -3.93 16.57
CA THR A 149 -8.63 -2.59 17.07
C THR A 149 -8.80 -2.61 18.59
N ALA A 150 -9.52 -3.60 19.11
CA ALA A 150 -9.63 -3.85 20.54
C ALA A 150 -8.26 -4.18 21.16
N GLY A 151 -7.42 -4.96 20.48
CA GLY A 151 -6.04 -5.24 20.87
C GLY A 151 -5.19 -3.98 20.98
N LEU A 152 -5.19 -3.12 19.96
CA LEU A 152 -4.49 -1.83 19.95
C LEU A 152 -4.93 -0.92 21.11
N MET A 153 -6.24 -0.84 21.35
CA MET A 153 -6.79 -0.12 22.51
C MET A 153 -6.34 -0.76 23.83
N GLY A 154 -6.35 -2.08 23.93
CA GLY A 154 -5.90 -2.84 25.10
C GLY A 154 -4.41 -2.64 25.40
N LEU A 155 -3.56 -2.55 24.37
CA LEU A 155 -2.12 -2.33 24.47
C LEU A 155 -1.76 -0.95 25.07
N VAL A 156 -2.68 0.02 25.03
CA VAL A 156 -2.47 1.32 25.69
C VAL A 156 -3.05 1.39 27.12
N THR A 157 -3.62 0.30 27.64
CA THR A 157 -4.17 0.21 29.01
C THR A 157 -3.15 -0.35 30.02
N ARG A 158 -3.58 -0.48 31.29
CA ARG A 158 -2.82 -1.18 32.33
C ARG A 158 -2.66 -2.69 32.06
N MET A 159 -3.53 -3.28 31.23
CA MET A 159 -3.53 -4.70 30.90
C MET A 159 -2.64 -5.03 29.69
N TRP A 160 -1.83 -4.09 29.19
CA TRP A 160 -1.06 -4.24 27.96
C TRP A 160 -0.22 -5.53 27.89
N ARG A 161 0.31 -6.00 29.03
CA ARG A 161 1.10 -7.25 29.09
C ARG A 161 0.26 -8.48 28.74
N ALA A 162 -0.94 -8.59 29.32
CA ALA A 162 -1.85 -9.69 29.04
C ALA A 162 -2.30 -9.65 27.58
N VAL A 163 -2.65 -8.46 27.08
CA VAL A 163 -3.02 -8.26 25.67
C VAL A 163 -1.87 -8.62 24.74
N ALA A 164 -0.64 -8.20 25.04
CA ALA A 164 0.54 -8.53 24.26
C ALA A 164 0.83 -10.04 24.23
N ILE A 165 0.65 -10.75 25.35
CA ILE A 165 0.80 -12.21 25.40
C ILE A 165 -0.25 -12.89 24.51
N VAL A 166 -1.52 -12.45 24.57
CA VAL A 166 -2.59 -12.99 23.72
C VAL A 166 -2.29 -12.75 22.24
N LEU A 167 -1.93 -11.52 21.86
CA LEU A 167 -1.58 -11.18 20.47
C LEU A 167 -0.33 -11.93 20.00
N ALA A 168 0.66 -12.13 20.87
CA ALA A 168 1.84 -12.94 20.56
C ALA A 168 1.48 -14.41 20.34
N GLY A 169 0.51 -14.96 21.09
CA GLY A 169 -0.02 -16.30 20.86
C GLY A 169 -0.66 -16.45 19.48
N PHE A 170 -1.52 -15.51 19.09
CA PHE A 170 -2.11 -15.47 17.74
C PHE A 170 -1.03 -15.31 16.67
N TRP A 171 -0.04 -14.46 16.92
CA TRP A 171 1.08 -14.25 15.99
C TRP A 171 1.88 -15.52 15.77
N ILE A 172 2.30 -16.20 16.84
CA ILE A 172 3.08 -17.46 16.76
C ILE A 172 2.26 -18.54 16.06
N GLY A 173 0.98 -18.68 16.42
CA GLY A 173 0.08 -19.65 15.79
C GLY A 173 -0.04 -19.41 14.29
N SER A 174 -0.30 -18.16 13.88
CA SER A 174 -0.40 -17.77 12.48
C SER A 174 0.92 -17.97 11.73
N ALA A 175 2.05 -17.60 12.32
CA ALA A 175 3.37 -17.79 11.72
C ALA A 175 3.70 -19.28 11.51
N ALA A 176 3.27 -20.16 12.41
CA ALA A 176 3.47 -21.60 12.29
C ALA A 176 2.62 -22.24 11.18
N THR A 177 1.47 -21.64 10.85
CA THR A 177 0.55 -22.14 9.81
C THR A 177 0.51 -21.23 8.58
N TRP A 178 1.48 -20.33 8.43
CA TRP A 178 1.47 -19.35 7.35
C TRP A 178 1.77 -20.04 6.02
N ASP A 179 0.80 -20.01 5.12
CA ASP A 179 0.97 -20.48 3.75
C ASP A 179 0.96 -19.30 2.76
N GLU A 180 1.51 -19.49 1.58
CA GLU A 180 1.44 -18.50 0.49
C GLU A 180 0.04 -18.47 -0.12
N SER A 181 -0.38 -17.28 -0.58
CA SER A 181 -1.72 -17.12 -1.17
C SER A 181 -1.75 -17.82 -2.52
N THR A 182 -2.66 -18.78 -2.68
CA THR A 182 -2.85 -19.48 -3.95
C THR A 182 -3.55 -18.57 -4.94
N LEU A 183 -2.97 -18.43 -6.14
CA LEU A 183 -3.60 -17.69 -7.23
C LEU A 183 -4.90 -18.38 -7.66
N PRO A 184 -5.95 -17.63 -8.04
CA PRO A 184 -7.14 -18.23 -8.63
C PRO A 184 -6.76 -18.93 -9.94
N GLN A 185 -7.40 -20.06 -10.23
CA GLN A 185 -7.12 -20.81 -11.45
C GLN A 185 -7.26 -19.93 -12.70
N GLY A 186 -6.24 -19.94 -13.57
CA GLY A 186 -6.20 -19.16 -14.80
C GLY A 186 -5.82 -17.68 -14.61
N TRP A 187 -5.56 -17.22 -13.39
CA TRP A 187 -5.05 -15.88 -13.12
C TRP A 187 -3.54 -15.91 -12.98
N GLN A 188 -2.87 -14.97 -13.62
CA GLN A 188 -1.43 -14.84 -13.56
C GLN A 188 -1.01 -13.37 -13.58
N GLY A 189 -0.22 -12.97 -12.60
CA GLY A 189 0.51 -11.71 -12.67
C GLY A 189 1.85 -11.88 -13.35
N VAL A 190 2.26 -10.88 -14.12
CA VAL A 190 3.55 -10.86 -14.81
C VAL A 190 4.39 -9.76 -14.18
N ASP A 191 5.43 -10.16 -13.46
CA ASP A 191 6.46 -9.23 -13.02
C ASP A 191 7.39 -8.90 -14.21
N LEU A 192 7.80 -7.64 -14.31
CA LEU A 192 8.67 -7.12 -15.37
C LEU A 192 9.92 -6.49 -14.76
N GLU A 193 11.04 -6.59 -15.46
CA GLU A 193 12.32 -5.97 -15.07
C GLU A 193 12.74 -4.92 -16.09
N MET A 194 11.79 -4.04 -16.45
CA MET A 194 11.99 -3.00 -17.46
C MET A 194 12.39 -1.65 -16.84
N GLY A 195 12.45 -1.55 -15.51
CA GLY A 195 12.89 -0.36 -14.80
C GLY A 195 12.17 0.92 -15.26
N ALA A 196 12.91 2.03 -15.35
CA ALA A 196 12.36 3.32 -15.76
C ALA A 196 11.83 3.36 -17.21
N SER A 197 12.16 2.37 -18.04
CA SER A 197 11.73 2.35 -19.45
C SER A 197 10.26 1.94 -19.61
N LEU A 198 9.69 1.21 -18.65
CA LEU A 198 8.30 0.75 -18.73
C LEU A 198 7.34 1.94 -18.78
N GLY A 199 6.52 1.98 -19.83
CA GLY A 199 5.56 3.07 -20.07
C GLY A 199 6.17 4.36 -20.62
N ARG A 200 7.51 4.46 -20.74
CA ARG A 200 8.21 5.59 -21.36
C ARG A 200 8.71 5.27 -22.77
N ASP A 201 9.18 4.04 -22.98
CA ASP A 201 9.49 3.52 -24.30
C ASP A 201 8.18 3.16 -25.02
N THR A 202 7.81 3.99 -26.00
CA THR A 202 6.58 3.84 -26.79
C THR A 202 6.83 3.17 -28.13
N SER A 203 7.99 2.52 -28.32
CA SER A 203 8.32 1.84 -29.56
C SER A 203 7.37 0.67 -29.85
N LEU A 204 7.09 0.43 -31.13
CA LEU A 204 6.28 -0.72 -31.54
C LEU A 204 6.92 -2.05 -31.11
N GLN A 205 8.26 -2.11 -31.06
CA GLN A 205 8.97 -3.29 -30.58
C GLN A 205 8.65 -3.57 -29.11
N ARG A 206 8.65 -2.55 -28.25
CA ARG A 206 8.27 -2.70 -26.83
C ARG A 206 6.89 -3.33 -26.67
N TYR A 207 5.90 -2.84 -27.43
CA TYR A 207 4.56 -3.41 -27.39
C TYR A 207 4.53 -4.86 -27.91
N ARG A 208 5.29 -5.18 -28.97
CA ARG A 208 5.40 -6.56 -29.47
C ARG A 208 6.02 -7.50 -28.45
N ASP A 209 7.03 -7.06 -27.71
CA ASP A 209 7.68 -7.88 -26.67
C ASP A 209 6.73 -8.16 -25.49
N LEU A 210 5.97 -7.14 -25.07
CA LEU A 210 4.92 -7.30 -24.05
C LEU A 210 3.80 -8.24 -24.54
N ILE A 211 3.34 -8.08 -25.78
CA ILE A 211 2.35 -8.95 -26.41
C ILE A 211 2.87 -10.39 -26.47
N ALA A 212 4.11 -10.60 -26.90
CA ALA A 212 4.71 -11.93 -26.97
C ALA A 212 4.75 -12.59 -25.58
N THR A 213 5.12 -11.83 -24.55
CA THR A 213 5.08 -12.29 -23.14
C THR A 213 3.68 -12.72 -22.74
N VAL A 214 2.66 -11.91 -23.06
CA VAL A 214 1.26 -12.22 -22.75
C VAL A 214 0.77 -13.46 -23.51
N THR A 215 1.04 -13.55 -24.81
CA THR A 215 0.60 -14.68 -25.65
C THR A 215 1.25 -15.99 -25.20
N ASP A 216 2.52 -15.95 -24.79
CA ASP A 216 3.21 -17.08 -24.15
C ASP A 216 2.47 -17.55 -22.89
N ARG A 217 2.15 -16.63 -21.96
CA ARG A 217 1.37 -16.98 -20.75
C ARG A 217 -0.03 -17.50 -21.06
N ALA A 218 -0.69 -16.93 -22.07
CA ALA A 218 -1.99 -17.39 -22.52
C ALA A 218 -1.91 -18.83 -23.06
N SER A 219 -0.87 -19.16 -23.84
CA SER A 219 -0.63 -20.53 -24.32
C SER A 219 -0.36 -21.52 -23.19
N GLY A 220 0.21 -21.06 -22.07
CA GLY A 220 0.37 -21.82 -20.83
C GLY A 220 -0.91 -22.01 -20.01
N GLY A 221 -2.07 -21.55 -20.51
CA GLY A 221 -3.39 -21.71 -19.88
C GLY A 221 -3.85 -20.55 -19.01
N ALA A 222 -3.11 -19.43 -18.97
CA ALA A 222 -3.57 -18.22 -18.28
C ALA A 222 -4.71 -17.55 -19.06
N ARG A 223 -5.81 -17.27 -18.36
CA ARG A 223 -7.00 -16.62 -18.92
C ARG A 223 -7.13 -15.16 -18.49
N SER A 224 -6.53 -14.78 -17.37
CA SER A 224 -6.51 -13.41 -16.85
C SER A 224 -5.08 -13.05 -16.50
N ILE A 225 -4.47 -12.22 -17.36
CA ILE A 225 -3.05 -11.87 -17.28
C ILE A 225 -2.93 -10.43 -16.80
N VAL A 226 -2.30 -10.20 -15.66
CA VAL A 226 -2.10 -8.87 -15.08
C VAL A 226 -0.69 -8.38 -15.40
N LEU A 227 -0.60 -7.22 -16.02
CA LEU A 227 0.64 -6.48 -16.26
C LEU A 227 0.79 -5.33 -15.26
N PRO A 228 2.03 -4.84 -15.02
CA PRO A 228 2.28 -3.84 -14.00
C PRO A 228 1.63 -2.49 -14.29
N GLU A 229 1.68 -1.61 -13.29
CA GLU A 229 1.32 -0.20 -13.43
C GLU A 229 2.13 0.45 -14.55
N SER A 230 1.48 1.31 -15.35
CA SER A 230 2.08 2.01 -16.50
C SER A 230 2.63 1.11 -17.63
N ALA A 231 2.36 -0.19 -17.64
CA ALA A 231 2.87 -1.11 -18.66
C ALA A 231 2.61 -0.67 -20.10
N LEU A 232 1.46 -0.04 -20.36
CA LEU A 232 1.08 0.43 -21.70
C LEU A 232 1.42 1.89 -21.97
N GLY A 233 2.08 2.60 -21.04
CA GLY A 233 2.33 4.04 -21.17
C GLY A 233 1.03 4.82 -21.37
N PHE A 234 0.98 5.68 -22.39
CA PHE A 234 -0.23 6.42 -22.74
C PHE A 234 -1.26 5.55 -23.45
N TRP A 235 -2.47 5.52 -22.91
CA TRP A 235 -3.59 4.84 -23.54
C TRP A 235 -4.12 5.66 -24.72
N THR A 236 -3.97 5.12 -25.93
CA THR A 236 -4.40 5.77 -27.17
C THR A 236 -5.17 4.78 -28.06
N PRO A 237 -5.99 5.26 -29.02
CA PRO A 237 -6.68 4.38 -29.96
C PRO A 237 -5.74 3.48 -30.78
N THR A 238 -4.49 3.91 -30.98
CA THR A 238 -3.47 3.10 -31.69
C THR A 238 -2.99 1.93 -30.84
N VAL A 239 -2.70 2.18 -29.56
CA VAL A 239 -2.32 1.14 -28.59
C VAL A 239 -3.47 0.15 -28.41
N GLU A 240 -4.70 0.66 -28.28
CA GLU A 240 -5.90 -0.18 -28.21
C GLU A 240 -6.03 -1.13 -29.38
N ARG A 241 -6.03 -0.61 -30.62
CA ARG A 241 -6.16 -1.45 -31.83
C ARG A 241 -5.04 -2.47 -31.96
N LEU A 242 -3.82 -2.12 -31.57
CA LEU A 242 -2.67 -3.03 -31.60
C LEU A 242 -2.90 -4.21 -30.66
N TRP A 243 -3.27 -3.94 -29.41
CA TRP A 243 -3.47 -4.98 -28.40
C TRP A 243 -4.70 -5.86 -28.68
N VAL A 244 -5.84 -5.26 -29.03
CA VAL A 244 -7.05 -6.03 -29.39
C VAL A 244 -6.75 -6.96 -30.57
N ARG A 245 -6.07 -6.46 -31.62
CA ARG A 245 -5.67 -7.29 -32.77
C ARG A 245 -4.74 -8.44 -32.36
N ALA A 246 -3.79 -8.18 -31.47
CA ALA A 246 -2.85 -9.19 -31.01
C ALA A 246 -3.51 -10.29 -30.18
N LEU A 247 -4.61 -9.99 -29.49
CA LEU A 247 -5.36 -10.94 -28.67
C LEU A 247 -6.48 -11.66 -29.45
N GLN A 248 -6.67 -11.42 -30.74
CA GLN A 248 -7.69 -12.11 -31.54
C GLN A 248 -7.53 -13.63 -31.59
N ALA A 249 -6.31 -14.12 -31.42
CA ALA A 249 -5.98 -15.54 -31.42
C ALA A 249 -5.92 -16.15 -30.01
N THR A 250 -6.31 -15.42 -28.96
CA THR A 250 -6.26 -15.87 -27.58
C THR A 250 -7.59 -15.66 -26.88
N ASP A 251 -7.93 -16.57 -25.96
CA ASP A 251 -9.11 -16.42 -25.08
C ASP A 251 -8.76 -15.64 -23.78
N ALA A 252 -7.62 -14.95 -23.77
CA ALA A 252 -7.10 -14.30 -22.58
C ALA A 252 -7.59 -12.85 -22.46
N THR A 253 -7.90 -12.44 -21.23
CA THR A 253 -8.09 -11.04 -20.87
C THR A 253 -6.81 -10.51 -20.22
N VAL A 254 -6.25 -9.45 -20.80
CA VAL A 254 -5.11 -8.72 -20.24
C VAL A 254 -5.62 -7.56 -19.40
N ILE A 255 -5.07 -7.39 -18.20
CA ILE A 255 -5.32 -6.26 -17.32
C ILE A 255 -4.01 -5.51 -17.18
N ALA A 256 -3.91 -4.31 -17.71
CA ALA A 256 -2.64 -3.59 -17.78
C ALA A 256 -2.77 -2.16 -17.31
N GLY A 257 -1.72 -1.68 -16.63
CA GLY A 257 -1.61 -0.28 -16.22
C GLY A 257 -1.35 0.64 -17.41
N ALA A 258 -2.03 1.78 -17.43
CA ALA A 258 -1.85 2.81 -18.45
C ALA A 258 -2.15 4.20 -17.87
N ALA A 259 -1.81 5.25 -18.63
CA ALA A 259 -2.18 6.62 -18.32
C ALA A 259 -3.15 7.16 -19.38
N VAL A 260 -4.31 7.67 -18.95
CA VAL A 260 -5.25 8.41 -19.81
C VAL A 260 -5.04 9.89 -19.57
N VAL A 261 -4.54 10.60 -20.58
CA VAL A 261 -4.17 12.02 -20.50
C VAL A 261 -5.29 12.90 -21.06
N ASP A 262 -5.52 14.04 -20.43
CA ASP A 262 -6.36 15.12 -20.95
C ASP A 262 -5.72 16.49 -20.73
N ALA A 263 -6.44 17.57 -21.05
CA ALA A 263 -5.93 18.94 -20.95
C ALA A 263 -5.55 19.36 -19.52
N GLY A 264 -6.17 18.75 -18.49
CA GLY A 264 -5.95 19.10 -17.09
C GLY A 264 -4.86 18.26 -16.42
N GLY A 265 -4.61 17.05 -16.90
CA GLY A 265 -3.63 16.14 -16.33
C GLY A 265 -3.82 14.72 -16.85
N TYR A 266 -3.73 13.74 -15.96
CA TYR A 266 -3.97 12.34 -16.35
C TYR A 266 -4.63 11.52 -15.25
N ASP A 267 -5.18 10.37 -15.65
CA ASP A 267 -5.56 9.29 -14.74
C ASP A 267 -4.59 8.14 -14.89
N ASN A 268 -4.12 7.62 -13.75
CA ASN A 268 -3.47 6.32 -13.69
C ASN A 268 -4.55 5.25 -13.61
N VAL A 269 -4.56 4.31 -14.55
CA VAL A 269 -5.69 3.41 -14.77
C VAL A 269 -5.26 1.98 -15.00
N LEU A 270 -6.20 1.06 -14.77
CA LEU A 270 -6.14 -0.28 -15.34
C LEU A 270 -7.09 -0.38 -16.53
N ILE A 271 -6.62 -0.95 -17.62
CA ILE A 271 -7.42 -1.29 -18.80
C ILE A 271 -7.55 -2.80 -18.88
N ALA A 272 -8.76 -3.30 -19.11
CA ALA A 272 -9.01 -4.68 -19.49
C ALA A 272 -9.08 -4.78 -21.01
N ILE A 273 -8.32 -5.70 -21.61
CA ILE A 273 -8.21 -5.88 -23.06
C ILE A 273 -8.42 -7.36 -23.39
N SER A 274 -9.22 -7.63 -24.42
CA SER A 274 -9.52 -8.97 -24.94
C SER A 274 -9.71 -8.90 -26.46
N SER A 275 -9.99 -10.06 -27.09
CA SER A 275 -10.39 -10.13 -28.50
C SER A 275 -11.60 -9.23 -28.83
N ASP A 276 -12.50 -9.05 -27.86
CA ASP A 276 -13.77 -8.34 -28.06
C ASP A 276 -13.63 -6.81 -27.93
N GLY A 277 -12.45 -6.34 -27.48
CA GLY A 277 -12.16 -4.93 -27.31
C GLY A 277 -11.43 -4.62 -26.00
N ALA A 278 -11.31 -3.32 -25.73
CA ALA A 278 -10.72 -2.79 -24.51
C ALA A 278 -11.72 -1.95 -23.72
N ARG A 279 -11.58 -1.93 -22.40
CA ARG A 279 -12.36 -1.03 -21.55
C ARG A 279 -11.56 -0.56 -20.35
N LEU A 280 -11.83 0.66 -19.93
CA LEU A 280 -11.34 1.20 -18.67
C LEU A 280 -11.93 0.40 -17.50
N LEU A 281 -11.06 -0.27 -16.75
CA LEU A 281 -11.43 -1.13 -15.64
C LEU A 281 -11.51 -0.35 -14.32
N TYR A 282 -10.48 0.46 -14.07
CA TYR A 282 -10.29 1.11 -12.78
C TYR A 282 -9.47 2.39 -12.92
N ARG A 283 -9.77 3.39 -12.09
CA ARG A 283 -9.01 4.63 -11.96
C ARG A 283 -8.42 4.68 -10.55
N GLU A 284 -7.14 4.98 -10.45
CA GLU A 284 -6.46 5.09 -9.15
C GLU A 284 -7.18 6.09 -8.25
N ARG A 285 -7.59 5.65 -7.06
CA ARG A 285 -8.29 6.50 -6.09
C ARG A 285 -7.31 7.37 -5.33
N MET A 286 -6.10 6.87 -5.08
CA MET A 286 -5.05 7.60 -4.37
C MET A 286 -3.68 7.48 -5.03
N PRO A 287 -3.36 8.35 -6.01
CA PRO A 287 -2.01 8.49 -6.53
C PRO A 287 -1.05 9.01 -5.45
N VAL A 288 0.25 8.75 -5.61
CA VAL A 288 1.28 9.18 -4.65
C VAL A 288 1.19 10.70 -4.40
N PRO A 289 0.93 11.15 -3.15
CA PRO A 289 0.90 12.57 -2.82
C PRO A 289 2.22 13.28 -3.15
N GLY A 290 2.13 14.46 -3.75
CA GLY A 290 3.26 15.32 -4.05
C GLY A 290 4.03 14.98 -5.31
N SER A 291 4.18 13.70 -5.67
CA SER A 291 4.79 13.33 -6.96
C SER A 291 3.75 13.20 -8.06
N MET A 292 2.73 12.36 -7.87
CA MET A 292 1.66 12.13 -8.84
C MET A 292 0.50 13.08 -8.56
N TRP A 293 -0.08 13.00 -7.37
CA TRP A 293 -1.22 13.83 -6.98
C TRP A 293 -0.74 15.17 -6.40
N GLN A 294 -0.95 16.24 -7.14
CA GLN A 294 -0.51 17.61 -6.79
C GLN A 294 -1.71 18.56 -6.80
N PRO A 295 -2.60 18.51 -5.78
CA PRO A 295 -3.86 19.25 -5.79
C PRO A 295 -3.71 20.78 -5.82
N TRP A 296 -2.51 21.30 -5.52
CA TRP A 296 -2.21 22.74 -5.58
C TRP A 296 -1.92 23.26 -6.99
N ARG A 297 -1.58 22.40 -7.96
CA ARG A 297 -1.23 22.84 -9.32
C ARG A 297 -2.32 23.69 -9.99
N PRO A 298 -3.61 23.27 -10.01
CA PRO A 298 -4.67 24.08 -10.61
C PRO A 298 -4.84 25.44 -9.92
N LEU A 299 -4.62 25.51 -8.60
CA LEU A 299 -4.69 26.76 -7.84
C LEU A 299 -3.59 27.75 -8.24
N LEU A 300 -2.47 27.25 -8.76
CA LEU A 300 -1.34 28.03 -9.27
C LEU A 300 -1.42 28.25 -10.79
N GLY A 301 -2.55 27.90 -11.44
CA GLY A 301 -2.71 28.00 -12.90
C GLY A 301 -1.86 27.00 -13.69
N GLN A 302 -1.37 25.93 -13.05
CA GLN A 302 -0.56 24.89 -13.68
C GLN A 302 -1.41 23.65 -13.99
N SER A 303 -1.17 23.03 -15.15
CA SER A 303 -1.76 21.74 -15.52
C SER A 303 -0.85 20.56 -15.16
N GLY A 304 -1.38 19.34 -15.24
CA GLY A 304 -0.63 18.11 -14.98
C GLY A 304 -0.88 17.51 -13.60
N GLY A 305 -0.22 16.38 -13.34
CA GLY A 305 -0.46 15.56 -12.17
C GLY A 305 -1.57 14.52 -12.38
N ALA A 306 -1.53 13.47 -11.58
CA ALA A 306 -2.55 12.43 -11.54
C ALA A 306 -3.75 12.93 -10.73
N ARG A 307 -4.96 12.61 -11.19
CA ARG A 307 -6.19 12.84 -10.43
C ARG A 307 -6.41 11.75 -9.40
N ALA A 308 -6.89 12.15 -8.23
CA ALA A 308 -7.33 11.23 -7.18
C ALA A 308 -8.84 11.00 -7.27
N HIS A 309 -9.25 9.74 -7.34
CA HIS A 309 -10.65 9.32 -7.45
C HIS A 309 -11.19 8.74 -6.13
N PHE A 310 -11.03 9.44 -5.01
CA PHE A 310 -11.33 8.96 -3.65
C PHE A 310 -12.63 8.13 -3.49
N PHE A 311 -13.70 8.54 -4.15
CA PHE A 311 -15.03 7.93 -4.04
C PHE A 311 -15.46 7.11 -5.26
N ALA A 312 -14.56 6.87 -6.21
CA ALA A 312 -14.88 6.02 -7.36
C ALA A 312 -15.14 4.58 -6.91
N ASN A 313 -15.86 3.84 -7.76
CA ASN A 313 -16.15 2.44 -7.53
C ASN A 313 -14.85 1.66 -7.26
N PRO A 314 -14.71 1.03 -6.09
CA PRO A 314 -13.45 0.42 -5.67
C PRO A 314 -13.25 -1.00 -6.25
N VAL A 315 -14.24 -1.53 -6.97
CA VAL A 315 -14.21 -2.86 -7.57
C VAL A 315 -14.54 -2.82 -9.05
N ALA A 316 -14.07 -3.82 -9.78
CA ALA A 316 -14.36 -3.98 -11.20
C ALA A 316 -14.57 -5.45 -11.55
N THR A 317 -15.54 -5.73 -12.43
CA THR A 317 -15.79 -7.09 -12.91
C THR A 317 -14.78 -7.46 -14.00
N ILE A 318 -14.16 -8.63 -13.94
CA ILE A 318 -13.23 -9.20 -14.92
C ILE A 318 -13.56 -10.69 -15.06
N ALA A 319 -13.84 -11.16 -16.29
CA ALA A 319 -14.12 -12.57 -16.54
C ALA A 319 -15.11 -13.18 -15.50
N TYR A 320 -16.23 -12.47 -15.26
CA TYR A 320 -17.27 -12.82 -14.29
C TYR A 320 -16.90 -12.80 -12.80
N ARG A 321 -15.65 -12.44 -12.46
CA ARG A 321 -15.21 -12.23 -11.07
C ARG A 321 -15.15 -10.75 -10.72
N ARG A 322 -15.48 -10.41 -9.48
CA ARG A 322 -15.32 -9.07 -8.93
C ARG A 322 -13.91 -8.91 -8.40
N ALA A 323 -13.11 -8.08 -9.05
CA ALA A 323 -11.75 -7.76 -8.60
C ALA A 323 -11.76 -6.48 -7.76
N ALA A 324 -10.87 -6.40 -6.77
CA ALA A 324 -10.48 -5.20 -6.06
C ALA A 324 -9.09 -4.76 -6.53
N PRO A 325 -9.00 -3.79 -7.47
CA PRO A 325 -7.72 -3.30 -7.93
C PRO A 325 -7.09 -2.33 -6.91
N LEU A 326 -5.78 -2.44 -6.75
CA LEU A 326 -4.95 -1.53 -5.99
C LEU A 326 -3.74 -1.16 -6.84
N ILE A 327 -3.59 0.14 -7.11
CA ILE A 327 -2.42 0.66 -7.83
C ILE A 327 -1.44 1.24 -6.81
N CYS A 328 -0.21 0.73 -6.84
CA CYS A 328 0.96 1.30 -6.19
C CYS A 328 0.72 1.79 -4.75
N TYR A 329 0.56 3.10 -4.56
CA TYR A 329 0.47 3.74 -3.26
C TYR A 329 -0.75 3.29 -2.46
N GLU A 330 -1.84 2.91 -3.12
CA GLU A 330 -3.05 2.41 -2.47
C GLU A 330 -2.78 1.17 -1.59
N GLN A 331 -1.74 0.41 -1.90
CA GLN A 331 -1.31 -0.78 -1.15
C GLN A 331 -0.68 -0.45 0.21
N LEU A 332 -0.30 0.81 0.45
CA LEU A 332 0.38 1.25 1.68
C LEU A 332 -0.56 1.87 2.71
N ILE A 333 -1.81 2.16 2.34
CA ILE A 333 -2.77 2.90 3.15
C ILE A 333 -4.05 2.08 3.40
N VAL A 334 -4.75 2.39 4.48
CA VAL A 334 -5.81 1.51 5.02
C VAL A 334 -7.11 1.59 4.22
N TRP A 335 -7.61 2.81 3.97
CA TRP A 335 -8.97 2.98 3.46
C TRP A 335 -9.25 2.43 2.06
N PRO A 336 -8.33 2.42 1.06
CA PRO A 336 -8.69 1.95 -0.28
C PRO A 336 -9.04 0.47 -0.26
N LEU A 337 -8.25 -0.34 0.44
CA LEU A 337 -8.55 -1.76 0.55
C LEU A 337 -9.81 -2.01 1.37
N LEU A 338 -9.99 -1.37 2.54
CA LEU A 338 -11.22 -1.55 3.33
C LEU A 338 -12.47 -1.14 2.55
N GLN A 339 -12.42 -0.03 1.81
CA GLN A 339 -13.50 0.40 0.92
C GLN A 339 -13.80 -0.68 -0.14
N SER A 340 -12.77 -1.34 -0.69
CA SER A 340 -12.96 -2.41 -1.67
C SER A 340 -13.62 -3.64 -1.04
N MET A 341 -13.24 -3.99 0.19
CA MET A 341 -13.79 -5.15 0.92
C MET A 341 -15.27 -4.99 1.30
N LEU A 342 -15.80 -3.77 1.37
CA LEU A 342 -17.24 -3.53 1.54
C LEU A 342 -18.08 -4.09 0.38
N HIS A 343 -17.45 -4.29 -0.79
CA HIS A 343 -18.10 -4.85 -1.97
C HIS A 343 -17.82 -6.34 -2.16
N ASP A 344 -17.22 -7.01 -1.17
CA ASP A 344 -16.91 -8.45 -1.18
C ASP A 344 -16.31 -8.93 -2.51
N PRO A 345 -15.09 -8.50 -2.85
CA PRO A 345 -14.43 -8.91 -4.09
C PRO A 345 -14.03 -10.39 -4.01
N ASP A 346 -13.92 -11.04 -5.16
CA ASP A 346 -13.45 -12.42 -5.30
C ASP A 346 -11.92 -12.51 -5.35
N VAL A 347 -11.25 -11.43 -5.76
CA VAL A 347 -9.78 -11.38 -5.93
C VAL A 347 -9.25 -9.96 -5.74
N VAL A 348 -8.08 -9.83 -5.14
CA VAL A 348 -7.33 -8.57 -5.08
C VAL A 348 -6.31 -8.54 -6.22
N ILE A 349 -6.26 -7.44 -6.97
CA ILE A 349 -5.23 -7.23 -8.00
C ILE A 349 -4.35 -6.07 -7.56
N ALA A 350 -3.08 -6.35 -7.28
CA ALA A 350 -2.13 -5.36 -6.82
C ALA A 350 -1.03 -5.16 -7.85
N VAL A 351 -1.06 -4.00 -8.51
CA VAL A 351 -0.06 -3.62 -9.50
C VAL A 351 0.80 -2.48 -8.99
N GLY A 352 2.06 -2.42 -9.44
CA GLY A 352 2.90 -1.27 -9.10
C GLY A 352 4.09 -1.10 -10.03
N ASN A 353 4.55 0.13 -10.14
CA ASN A 353 5.77 0.47 -10.87
C ASN A 353 6.83 0.94 -9.88
N GLY A 354 7.64 -0.02 -9.43
CA GLY A 354 8.57 0.12 -8.33
C GLY A 354 10.00 0.50 -8.72
N TRP A 355 10.30 0.76 -10.00
CA TRP A 355 11.68 1.03 -10.48
C TRP A 355 12.40 2.12 -9.68
N TRP A 356 11.67 3.13 -9.21
CA TRP A 356 12.20 4.27 -8.45
C TRP A 356 12.55 3.92 -7.01
N THR A 357 12.20 2.72 -6.55
CA THR A 357 12.42 2.24 -5.18
C THR A 357 13.56 1.23 -5.08
N LYS A 358 14.33 1.03 -6.16
CA LYS A 358 15.41 0.05 -6.21
C LYS A 358 16.39 0.23 -5.04
N GLY A 359 16.66 -0.88 -4.34
CA GLY A 359 17.50 -0.87 -3.13
C GLY A 359 16.80 -0.41 -1.85
N THR A 360 15.47 -0.23 -1.86
CA THR A 360 14.67 0.08 -0.68
C THR A 360 13.65 -1.03 -0.38
N SER A 361 12.98 -0.95 0.77
CA SER A 361 11.94 -1.91 1.17
C SER A 361 10.52 -1.56 0.67
N ILE A 362 10.34 -0.51 -0.15
CA ILE A 362 8.99 0.01 -0.47
C ILE A 362 8.12 -1.04 -1.19
N VAL A 363 8.60 -1.65 -2.28
CA VAL A 363 7.85 -2.70 -3.01
C VAL A 363 7.58 -3.91 -2.13
N ALA A 364 8.55 -4.32 -1.32
CA ALA A 364 8.38 -5.42 -0.38
C ALA A 364 7.30 -5.10 0.67
N ILE A 365 7.26 -3.86 1.18
CA ILE A 365 6.20 -3.39 2.09
C ILE A 365 4.83 -3.35 1.38
N GLN A 366 4.75 -2.92 0.12
CA GLN A 366 3.49 -2.93 -0.65
C GLN A 366 2.93 -4.35 -0.77
N ARG A 367 3.78 -5.31 -1.16
CA ARG A 367 3.42 -6.73 -1.25
C ARG A 367 3.03 -7.30 0.11
N ALA A 368 3.80 -7.03 1.17
CA ALA A 368 3.50 -7.50 2.52
C ALA A 368 2.17 -6.95 3.06
N SER A 369 1.92 -5.64 2.86
CA SER A 369 0.71 -4.97 3.32
C SER A 369 -0.52 -5.52 2.60
N THR A 370 -0.45 -5.64 1.27
CA THR A 370 -1.53 -6.23 0.48
C THR A 370 -1.77 -7.69 0.85
N ASN A 371 -0.71 -8.49 1.04
CA ASN A 371 -0.84 -9.88 1.48
C ASN A 371 -1.52 -10.01 2.83
N ALA A 372 -1.12 -9.19 3.82
CA ALA A 372 -1.77 -9.18 5.12
C ALA A 372 -3.26 -8.85 4.97
N TRP A 373 -3.58 -7.77 4.26
CA TRP A 373 -4.96 -7.40 4.03
C TRP A 373 -5.78 -8.47 3.31
N ALA A 374 -5.25 -9.07 2.25
CA ALA A 374 -5.90 -10.16 1.53
C ALA A 374 -6.12 -11.38 2.45
N ARG A 375 -5.12 -11.73 3.28
CA ARG A 375 -5.24 -12.81 4.27
C ARG A 375 -6.26 -12.54 5.36
N LEU A 376 -6.42 -11.30 5.82
CA LEU A 376 -7.48 -10.94 6.77
C LEU A 376 -8.86 -11.34 6.24
N PHE A 377 -9.13 -11.04 4.97
CA PHE A 377 -10.43 -11.25 4.33
C PHE A 377 -10.55 -12.56 3.55
N ASP A 378 -9.58 -13.46 3.67
CA ASP A 378 -9.49 -14.72 2.92
C ASP A 378 -9.67 -14.54 1.40
N LYS A 379 -9.00 -13.52 0.85
CA LYS A 379 -9.04 -13.22 -0.59
C LYS A 379 -7.73 -13.64 -1.26
N PRO A 380 -7.78 -14.27 -2.44
CA PRO A 380 -6.59 -14.47 -3.25
C PRO A 380 -6.07 -13.13 -3.78
N VAL A 381 -4.76 -13.03 -3.99
CA VAL A 381 -4.11 -11.81 -4.49
C VAL A 381 -3.25 -12.10 -5.72
N VAL A 382 -3.39 -11.27 -6.75
CA VAL A 382 -2.57 -11.32 -7.95
C VAL A 382 -1.66 -10.10 -7.96
N PHE A 383 -0.35 -10.33 -7.88
CA PHE A 383 0.66 -9.28 -7.92
C PHE A 383 1.27 -9.15 -9.31
N SER A 384 1.50 -7.92 -9.76
CA SER A 384 2.28 -7.65 -10.96
C SER A 384 3.02 -6.33 -10.84
N PHE A 385 4.35 -6.41 -10.76
CA PHE A 385 5.22 -5.26 -10.52
C PHE A 385 6.29 -5.13 -11.59
N ASN A 386 6.68 -3.88 -11.83
CA ASN A 386 7.91 -3.56 -12.52
C ASN A 386 8.98 -3.12 -11.53
N THR A 387 10.19 -3.67 -11.61
CA THR A 387 11.31 -3.33 -10.72
C THR A 387 12.56 -2.89 -11.45
#